data_AF-M5BWN8-F1
#
_entry.id   AF-M5BWN8-F1
#
_cell.length_a   1.000
_cell.length_b   1.000
_cell.length_c   1.000
_cell.angle_alpha   90.00
_cell.angle_beta   90.00
_cell.angle_gamma   90.00
#
_symmetry.space_group_name_H-M   'P 1'
#
loop_
_entity.id
_entity.type
_entity.pdbx_description
1 polymer ?
#
loop_
_entity_poly.entity_id
_entity_poly.type
_entity_poly.pdbx_seq_one_letter_code
_entity_poly.pdbx_strand_id
1 'polypeptide(L)'
;MAGKSVSFLPSSTPFSYAILGLSAFIGIPYSFDPEQADGLVLSVDGVTTSNVADALHQLADNVGRAGDSETSTKFHEIATSLPTKTAFAELAPVIDNIDDHLAYRTFIVGHALTAADWAVWGALKASIQAIGVLKRGAHPHIQRWTSYIESLPSTQQALAALAEAKSKKGQGSKAAASFSLGLPDAIKGQVITRFPPEPSGYLHIGHAKAAILNQYFARMYEGKLIVRFDDTNPSKERSEFQETILEDLKLLGIEPDILTHTSDYFDKLYEYGVQMLKSGKAYADDTGVEQMREERTNGIPSKHRDDPIEENLKRFEDMKSGSAEGARWCIRAKISVDDPNKALRDPVIYRCNTTPHHLTGDKWKIYPTYDFACPIVDSIEGVTHALRTNEYRDRNPQYAWMIEALGLRKVIVWDFR
;
A
#
# COMPACT_ATOMS: atom_id res chain seq x y z
N MET A 1 -25.68 36.73 -9.53
CA MET A 1 -25.36 36.94 -8.11
C MET A 1 -24.01 37.64 -8.01
N ALA A 2 -23.97 38.95 -8.21
CA ALA A 2 -22.74 39.72 -8.00
C ALA A 2 -22.49 39.84 -6.49
N GLY A 3 -21.25 39.65 -6.03
CA GLY A 3 -20.87 39.88 -4.62
C GLY A 3 -20.82 38.65 -3.70
N LYS A 4 -21.18 37.44 -4.17
CA LYS A 4 -21.09 36.19 -3.37
C LYS A 4 -19.96 35.28 -3.85
N SER A 5 -19.13 34.81 -2.93
CA SER A 5 -18.10 33.80 -3.22
C SER A 5 -17.83 32.94 -2.00
N VAL A 6 -17.38 31.71 -2.23
CA VAL A 6 -16.97 30.79 -1.17
C VAL A 6 -15.52 30.38 -1.34
N SER A 7 -14.75 30.38 -0.26
CA SER A 7 -13.39 29.87 -0.24
C SER A 7 -13.26 28.79 0.82
N PHE A 8 -12.58 27.71 0.45
CA PHE A 8 -12.41 26.53 1.28
C PHE A 8 -10.92 26.25 1.52
N LEU A 9 -10.57 25.86 2.75
CA LEU A 9 -9.32 25.17 3.03
C LEU A 9 -9.47 23.69 2.66
N PRO A 10 -8.78 23.15 1.62
CA PRO A 10 -9.00 21.79 1.13
C PRO A 10 -8.67 20.70 2.16
N SER A 11 -7.80 21.00 3.12
CA SER A 11 -7.38 20.11 4.20
C SER A 11 -8.22 20.20 5.47
N SER A 12 -9.28 21.01 5.49
CA SER A 12 -10.18 21.09 6.63
C SER A 12 -10.76 19.72 6.97
N THR A 13 -10.77 19.39 8.26
CA THR A 13 -11.33 18.13 8.79
C THR A 13 -12.20 18.48 10.00
N PRO A 14 -13.53 18.26 9.94
CA PRO A 14 -14.29 17.81 8.77
C PRO A 14 -14.31 18.85 7.64
N PHE A 15 -14.32 18.40 6.39
CA PHE A 15 -14.48 19.28 5.22
C PHE A 15 -15.96 19.64 5.03
N SER A 16 -16.24 20.90 4.71
CA SER A 16 -17.62 21.43 4.54
C SER A 16 -18.28 21.04 3.21
N TYR A 17 -18.47 19.73 2.98
CA TYR A 17 -19.08 19.20 1.75
C TYR A 17 -20.46 19.79 1.45
N ALA A 18 -21.28 20.03 2.49
CA ALA A 18 -22.61 20.63 2.35
C ALA A 18 -22.56 21.98 1.61
N ILE A 19 -21.61 22.83 2.01
CA ILE A 19 -21.44 24.18 1.46
C ILE A 19 -20.87 24.12 0.06
N LEU A 20 -19.90 23.24 -0.20
CA LEU A 20 -19.33 23.04 -1.54
C LEU A 20 -20.41 22.58 -2.53
N GLY A 21 -21.16 21.54 -2.16
CA GLY A 21 -22.22 20.97 -2.98
C GLY A 21 -23.33 21.98 -3.26
N LEU A 22 -23.82 22.67 -2.22
CA LEU A 22 -24.85 23.69 -2.38
C LEU A 22 -24.37 24.85 -3.25
N SER A 23 -23.17 25.38 -3.00
CA SER A 23 -22.61 26.50 -3.78
C SER A 23 -22.48 26.16 -5.26
N ALA A 24 -21.96 24.97 -5.57
CA ALA A 24 -21.87 24.49 -6.94
C ALA A 24 -23.24 24.29 -7.59
N PHE A 25 -24.21 23.75 -6.84
CA PHE A 25 -25.56 23.51 -7.33
C PHE A 25 -26.32 24.79 -7.67
N ILE A 26 -26.09 25.88 -6.92
CA ILE A 26 -26.76 27.17 -7.14
C ILE A 26 -25.92 28.15 -7.96
N GLY A 27 -24.74 27.73 -8.42
CA GLY A 27 -23.87 28.53 -9.30
C GLY A 27 -23.16 29.68 -8.60
N ILE A 28 -22.87 29.56 -7.29
CA ILE A 28 -22.02 30.52 -6.59
C ILE A 28 -20.55 30.17 -6.85
N PRO A 29 -19.72 31.15 -7.26
CA PRO A 29 -18.29 30.93 -7.43
C PRO A 29 -17.65 30.41 -6.14
N TYR A 30 -16.87 29.34 -6.26
CA TYR A 30 -16.08 28.80 -5.17
C TYR A 30 -14.62 28.67 -5.56
N SER A 31 -13.75 28.73 -4.56
CA SER A 31 -12.30 28.61 -4.70
C SER A 31 -11.72 27.78 -3.57
N PHE A 32 -10.49 27.31 -3.79
CA PHE A 32 -9.75 26.50 -2.83
C PHE A 32 -8.45 27.23 -2.50
N ASP A 33 -8.35 27.73 -1.27
CA ASP A 33 -7.19 28.45 -0.77
C ASP A 33 -6.46 27.60 0.27
N PRO A 34 -5.28 27.04 -0.07
CA PRO A 34 -4.48 26.24 0.86
C PRO A 34 -3.91 27.03 2.05
N GLU A 35 -3.82 28.36 1.95
CA GLU A 35 -3.23 29.25 2.95
C GLU A 35 -4.31 29.90 3.86
N GLN A 36 -5.58 29.65 3.57
CA GLN A 36 -6.69 30.17 4.38
C GLN A 36 -6.63 29.64 5.82
N ALA A 37 -6.75 30.55 6.78
CA ALA A 37 -6.73 30.22 8.20
C ALA A 37 -7.97 29.42 8.64
N ASP A 38 -9.15 29.84 8.16
CA ASP A 38 -10.41 29.19 8.46
C ASP A 38 -10.74 28.06 7.47
N GLY A 39 -11.41 27.01 7.95
CA GLY A 39 -11.81 25.88 7.11
C GLY A 39 -12.71 26.24 5.92
N LEU A 40 -13.53 27.27 6.12
CA LEU A 40 -14.56 27.78 5.22
C LEU A 40 -14.66 29.30 5.41
N VAL A 41 -14.77 30.05 4.32
CA VAL A 41 -15.13 31.47 4.32
C VAL A 41 -16.17 31.71 3.23
N LEU A 42 -17.37 32.09 3.62
CA LEU A 42 -18.41 32.62 2.73
C LEU A 42 -18.34 34.14 2.78
N SER A 43 -18.18 34.80 1.64
CA SER A 43 -18.27 36.26 1.50
C SER A 43 -19.56 36.63 0.78
N VAL A 44 -20.38 37.47 1.41
CA VAL A 44 -21.61 38.04 0.85
C VAL A 44 -21.54 39.56 0.98
N ASP A 45 -21.40 40.26 -0.16
CA ASP A 45 -21.41 41.73 -0.23
C ASP A 45 -20.42 42.41 0.74
N GLY A 46 -19.26 41.77 0.96
CA GLY A 46 -18.19 42.24 1.85
C GLY A 46 -18.28 41.77 3.30
N VAL A 47 -19.35 41.06 3.68
CA VAL A 47 -19.48 40.41 5.00
C VAL A 47 -19.05 38.95 4.89
N THR A 48 -18.14 38.52 5.77
CA THR A 48 -17.61 37.15 5.79
C THR A 48 -18.17 36.34 6.95
N THR A 49 -18.53 35.08 6.71
CA THR A 49 -18.83 34.08 7.75
C THR A 49 -18.02 32.80 7.53
N SER A 50 -17.52 32.22 8.62
CA SER A 50 -16.82 30.92 8.63
C SER A 50 -17.61 29.81 9.30
N ASN A 51 -18.77 30.13 9.89
CA ASN A 51 -19.65 29.15 10.51
C ASN A 51 -20.43 28.40 9.42
N VAL A 52 -20.38 27.06 9.45
CA VAL A 52 -21.02 26.20 8.45
C VAL A 52 -22.55 26.33 8.47
N ALA A 53 -23.18 26.44 9.64
CA ALA A 53 -24.63 26.56 9.74
C ALA A 53 -25.11 27.92 9.21
N ASP A 54 -24.43 29.01 9.60
CA ASP A 54 -24.75 30.35 9.11
C ASP A 54 -24.52 30.46 7.60
N ALA A 55 -23.42 29.87 7.10
CA ALA A 55 -23.13 29.83 5.67
C ALA A 55 -24.19 29.04 4.91
N LEU A 56 -24.62 27.89 5.44
CA LEU A 56 -25.68 27.09 4.82
C LEU A 56 -26.98 27.88 4.74
N HIS A 57 -27.38 28.57 5.81
CA HIS A 57 -28.58 29.41 5.84
C HIS A 57 -28.50 30.56 4.82
N GLN A 58 -27.40 31.32 4.80
CA GLN A 58 -27.22 32.45 3.88
C GLN A 58 -27.19 32.01 2.40
N LEU A 59 -26.72 30.80 2.14
CA LEU A 59 -26.75 30.21 0.80
C LEU A 59 -28.14 29.70 0.43
N ALA A 60 -28.88 29.13 1.40
CA ALA A 60 -30.23 28.59 1.23
C ALA A 60 -31.26 29.68 0.87
N ASP A 61 -31.13 30.87 1.44
CA ASP A 61 -32.03 32.01 1.21
C ASP A 61 -32.09 32.42 -0.27
N ASN A 62 -31.01 32.21 -1.05
CA ASN A 62 -30.96 32.59 -2.48
C ASN A 62 -31.68 31.62 -3.41
N VAL A 63 -32.15 30.48 -2.88
CA VAL A 63 -32.76 29.42 -3.69
C VAL A 63 -34.28 29.46 -3.60
N GLY A 64 -34.86 30.29 -2.71
CA GLY A 64 -36.29 30.16 -2.33
C GLY A 64 -36.59 28.79 -1.71
N ARG A 65 -35.57 28.13 -1.15
CA ARG A 65 -35.61 26.74 -0.65
C ARG A 65 -35.02 26.63 0.76
N ALA A 66 -35.11 27.69 1.55
CA ALA A 66 -35.18 27.52 3.00
C ALA A 66 -36.46 26.69 3.23
N GLY A 67 -36.30 25.38 3.37
CA GLY A 67 -37.40 24.45 3.59
C GLY A 67 -37.94 24.60 5.00
N ASP A 68 -38.30 25.83 5.39
CA ASP A 68 -38.51 26.28 6.76
C ASP A 68 -39.75 25.59 7.35
N SER A 69 -39.48 24.39 7.84
CA SER A 69 -40.42 23.39 8.31
C SER A 69 -39.75 22.65 9.45
N GLU A 70 -40.55 22.18 10.40
CA GLU A 70 -40.07 21.37 11.54
C GLU A 70 -39.19 20.18 11.09
N THR A 71 -39.48 19.62 9.92
CA THR A 71 -38.68 18.55 9.31
C THR A 71 -37.27 19.04 8.95
N SER A 72 -37.12 20.22 8.33
CA SER A 72 -35.79 20.75 8.00
C SER A 72 -34.95 20.99 9.24
N THR A 73 -35.53 21.53 10.31
CA THR A 73 -34.84 21.74 11.59
C THR A 73 -34.32 20.42 12.15
N LYS A 74 -35.17 19.39 12.21
CA LYS A 74 -34.78 18.05 12.66
C LYS A 74 -33.60 17.48 11.87
N PHE A 75 -33.59 17.62 10.54
CA PHE A 75 -32.51 17.09 9.72
C PHE A 75 -31.23 17.95 9.77
N HIS A 76 -31.33 19.25 10.03
CA HIS A 76 -30.17 20.09 10.34
C HIS A 76 -29.52 19.69 11.68
N GLU A 77 -30.32 19.35 12.71
CA GLU A 77 -29.81 18.82 13.97
C GLU A 77 -29.12 17.46 13.78
N ILE A 78 -29.72 16.57 12.99
CA ILE A 78 -29.09 15.29 12.59
C ILE A 78 -27.74 15.56 11.92
N ALA A 79 -27.69 16.43 10.91
CA ALA A 79 -26.46 16.76 10.21
C ALA A 79 -25.37 17.34 11.13
N THR A 80 -25.76 18.15 12.11
CA THR A 80 -24.84 18.77 13.08
C THR A 80 -24.30 17.74 14.09
N SER A 81 -25.11 16.76 14.48
CA SER A 81 -24.70 15.71 15.44
C SER A 81 -23.91 14.55 14.80
N LEU A 82 -24.03 14.34 13.49
CA LEU A 82 -23.43 13.19 12.82
C LEU A 82 -21.89 13.17 12.90
N PRO A 83 -21.16 14.30 12.77
CA PRO A 83 -19.71 14.34 12.94
C PRO A 83 -19.23 13.97 14.35
N THR A 84 -20.07 14.10 15.39
CA THR A 84 -19.68 13.76 16.78
C THR A 84 -19.82 12.27 17.09
N LYS A 85 -20.42 11.48 16.20
CA LYS A 85 -20.69 10.05 16.39
C LYS A 85 -19.61 9.23 15.70
N THR A 86 -18.75 8.58 16.48
CA THR A 86 -17.61 7.82 15.94
C THR A 86 -17.79 6.30 16.05
N ALA A 87 -18.69 5.84 16.92
CA ALA A 87 -18.97 4.43 17.12
C ALA A 87 -20.09 3.92 16.20
N PHE A 88 -19.96 2.69 15.70
CA PHE A 88 -20.98 2.06 14.85
C PHE A 88 -22.36 2.00 15.52
N ALA A 89 -22.39 1.68 16.81
CA ALA A 89 -23.64 1.59 17.60
C ALA A 89 -24.39 2.93 17.72
N GLU A 90 -23.68 4.06 17.61
CA GLU A 90 -24.28 5.40 17.67
C GLU A 90 -24.69 5.93 16.30
N LEU A 91 -23.99 5.50 15.25
CA LEU A 91 -24.23 5.89 13.87
C LEU A 91 -25.39 5.12 13.23
N ALA A 92 -25.50 3.81 13.51
CA ALA A 92 -26.50 2.96 12.89
C ALA A 92 -27.94 3.50 13.08
N PRO A 93 -28.41 3.84 14.30
CA PRO A 93 -29.77 4.33 14.49
C PRO A 93 -30.05 5.66 13.78
N VAL A 94 -29.03 6.51 13.62
CA VAL A 94 -29.17 7.79 12.91
C VAL A 94 -29.31 7.56 11.42
N ILE A 95 -28.50 6.66 10.85
CA ILE A 95 -28.58 6.28 9.45
C ILE A 95 -29.90 5.55 9.16
N ASP A 96 -30.34 4.64 10.03
CA ASP A 96 -31.65 3.99 9.92
C ASP A 96 -32.78 5.02 9.88
N ASN A 97 -32.74 6.04 10.75
CA ASN A 97 -33.75 7.11 10.77
C ASN A 97 -33.84 7.89 9.44
N ILE A 98 -32.68 8.18 8.83
CA ILE A 98 -32.63 8.89 7.55
C ILE A 98 -33.18 7.99 6.43
N ASP A 99 -32.86 6.69 6.45
CA ASP A 99 -33.29 5.72 5.44
C ASP A 99 -34.80 5.51 5.48
N ASP A 100 -35.35 5.33 6.68
CA ASP A 100 -36.79 5.21 6.92
C ASP A 100 -37.54 6.47 6.45
N HIS A 101 -36.99 7.66 6.68
CA HIS A 101 -37.62 8.90 6.21
C HIS A 101 -37.64 9.00 4.68
N LEU A 102 -36.55 8.58 4.03
CA LEU A 102 -36.37 8.58 2.58
C LEU A 102 -37.06 7.41 1.87
N ALA A 103 -37.59 6.43 2.61
CA ALA A 103 -38.35 5.31 2.05
C ALA A 103 -39.55 5.76 1.22
N TYR A 104 -40.21 6.83 1.65
CA TYR A 104 -41.41 7.39 1.01
C TYR A 104 -41.18 8.78 0.39
N ARG A 105 -39.92 9.25 0.33
CA ARG A 105 -39.60 10.62 -0.08
C ARG A 105 -38.41 10.68 -1.02
N THR A 106 -38.55 11.43 -2.11
CA THR A 106 -37.44 11.66 -3.05
C THR A 106 -36.33 12.52 -2.43
N PHE A 107 -36.72 13.53 -1.63
CA PHE A 107 -35.86 14.51 -0.97
C PHE A 107 -36.24 14.63 0.51
N ILE A 108 -35.39 15.22 1.34
CA ILE A 108 -35.66 15.35 2.78
C ILE A 108 -36.89 16.22 3.04
N VAL A 109 -37.03 17.33 2.32
CA VAL A 109 -38.17 18.25 2.41
C VAL A 109 -38.72 18.57 1.02
N GLY A 110 -40.03 18.46 0.86
CA GLY A 110 -40.74 18.85 -0.36
C GLY A 110 -40.41 17.98 -1.58
N HIS A 111 -40.34 18.63 -2.74
CA HIS A 111 -40.21 17.97 -4.06
C HIS A 111 -38.93 18.37 -4.83
N ALA A 112 -37.96 19.00 -4.16
CA ALA A 112 -36.68 19.39 -4.74
C ALA A 112 -35.57 19.37 -3.67
N LEU A 113 -34.31 19.42 -4.10
CA LEU A 113 -33.17 19.55 -3.17
C LEU A 113 -33.23 20.87 -2.38
N THR A 114 -33.14 20.74 -1.06
CA THR A 114 -33.16 21.84 -0.09
C THR A 114 -31.83 21.93 0.68
N ALA A 115 -31.69 22.95 1.54
CA ALA A 115 -30.55 23.07 2.45
C ALA A 115 -30.39 21.84 3.35
N ALA A 116 -31.51 21.24 3.79
CA ALA A 116 -31.49 20.03 4.62
C ALA A 116 -30.86 18.85 3.87
N ASP A 117 -31.15 18.69 2.57
CA ASP A 117 -30.55 17.64 1.75
C ASP A 117 -29.02 17.79 1.71
N TRP A 118 -28.53 19.00 1.42
CA TRP A 118 -27.10 19.28 1.37
C TRP A 118 -26.42 19.15 2.72
N ALA A 119 -27.08 19.55 3.81
CA ALA A 119 -26.57 19.40 5.18
C ALA A 119 -26.33 17.93 5.52
N VAL A 120 -27.34 17.09 5.33
CA VAL A 120 -27.27 15.66 5.66
C VAL A 120 -26.29 14.94 4.74
N TRP A 121 -26.33 15.22 3.43
CA TRP A 121 -25.40 14.61 2.47
C TRP A 121 -23.96 15.00 2.79
N GLY A 122 -23.72 16.28 3.08
CA GLY A 122 -22.40 16.78 3.44
C GLY A 122 -21.87 16.16 4.73
N ALA A 123 -22.72 16.00 5.74
CA ALA A 123 -22.36 15.35 7.01
C ALA A 123 -22.01 13.87 6.80
N LEU A 124 -22.82 13.14 6.03
CA LEU A 124 -22.54 11.74 5.67
C LEU A 124 -21.23 11.61 4.89
N LYS A 125 -20.99 12.48 3.91
CA LYS A 125 -19.77 12.48 3.07
C LYS A 125 -18.51 12.84 3.86
N ALA A 126 -18.65 13.64 4.92
CA ALA A 126 -17.54 13.98 5.82
C ALA A 126 -17.16 12.83 6.78
N SER A 127 -18.03 11.85 7.00
CA SER A 127 -17.80 10.76 7.96
C SER A 127 -17.39 9.45 7.27
N ILE A 128 -16.14 9.03 7.49
CA ILE A 128 -15.60 7.76 6.96
C ILE A 128 -16.40 6.57 7.48
N GLN A 129 -16.77 6.61 8.76
CA GLN A 129 -17.57 5.57 9.40
C GLN A 129 -18.96 5.48 8.77
N ALA A 130 -19.64 6.60 8.54
CA ALA A 130 -20.95 6.61 7.89
C ALA A 130 -20.88 6.05 6.45
N ILE A 131 -19.86 6.44 5.67
CA ILE A 131 -19.59 5.85 4.36
C ILE A 131 -19.39 4.33 4.46
N GLY A 132 -18.67 3.87 5.48
CA GLY A 132 -18.46 2.44 5.75
C GLY A 132 -19.76 1.69 6.05
N VAL A 133 -20.70 2.30 6.80
CA VAL A 133 -22.04 1.72 7.05
C VAL A 133 -22.82 1.63 5.74
N LEU A 134 -22.89 2.72 4.97
CA LEU A 134 -23.63 2.77 3.72
C LEU A 134 -23.12 1.76 2.68
N LYS A 135 -21.81 1.45 2.68
CA LYS A 135 -21.24 0.43 1.79
C LYS A 135 -21.69 -1.01 2.07
N ARG A 136 -22.32 -1.28 3.22
CA ARG A 136 -22.82 -2.62 3.55
C ARG A 136 -24.11 -3.01 2.81
N GLY A 137 -24.74 -2.08 2.08
CA GLY A 137 -25.91 -2.38 1.26
C GLY A 137 -27.24 -2.46 2.02
N ALA A 138 -27.28 -2.08 3.30
CA ALA A 138 -28.46 -2.22 4.15
C ALA A 138 -29.45 -1.03 4.09
N HIS A 139 -29.10 0.07 3.41
CA HIS A 139 -29.85 1.33 3.40
C HIS A 139 -30.17 1.79 1.96
N PRO A 140 -31.09 1.11 1.27
CA PRO A 140 -31.34 1.33 -0.16
C PRO A 140 -31.85 2.75 -0.46
N HIS A 141 -32.56 3.38 0.47
CA HIS A 141 -33.20 4.68 0.24
C HIS A 141 -32.21 5.84 0.34
N ILE A 142 -31.32 5.82 1.33
CA ILE A 142 -30.18 6.73 1.43
C ILE A 142 -29.23 6.50 0.26
N GLN A 143 -28.95 5.25 -0.11
CA GLN A 143 -28.07 4.96 -1.25
C GLN A 143 -28.62 5.55 -2.55
N ARG A 144 -29.91 5.37 -2.84
CA ARG A 144 -30.58 6.02 -3.97
C ARG A 144 -30.41 7.54 -3.93
N TRP A 145 -30.72 8.15 -2.78
CA TRP A 145 -30.72 9.59 -2.61
C TRP A 145 -29.31 10.20 -2.70
N THR A 146 -28.30 9.60 -2.05
CA THR A 146 -26.89 10.00 -2.15
C THR A 146 -26.36 9.85 -3.58
N SER A 147 -26.68 8.74 -4.25
CA SER A 147 -26.30 8.51 -5.65
C SER A 147 -26.90 9.57 -6.58
N TYR A 148 -28.15 9.98 -6.34
CA TYR A 148 -28.77 11.07 -7.09
C TYR A 148 -28.01 12.39 -6.92
N ILE A 149 -27.72 12.81 -5.68
CA ILE A 149 -26.98 14.06 -5.40
C ILE A 149 -25.59 14.02 -6.05
N GLU A 150 -24.90 12.88 -6.00
CA GLU A 150 -23.57 12.68 -6.58
C GLU A 150 -23.58 12.53 -8.11
N SER A 151 -24.74 12.27 -8.72
CA SER A 151 -24.89 12.21 -10.18
C SER A 151 -25.07 13.59 -10.82
N LEU A 152 -25.35 14.64 -10.03
CA LEU A 152 -25.53 15.98 -10.56
C LEU A 152 -24.20 16.53 -11.14
N PRO A 153 -24.20 17.11 -12.36
CA PRO A 153 -22.98 17.62 -12.99
C PRO A 153 -22.24 18.65 -12.12
N SER A 154 -22.98 19.53 -11.43
CA SER A 154 -22.41 20.52 -10.51
C SER A 154 -21.70 19.87 -9.32
N THR A 155 -22.29 18.83 -8.74
CA THR A 155 -21.68 18.05 -7.65
C THR A 155 -20.42 17.35 -8.13
N GLN A 156 -20.47 16.68 -9.28
CA GLN A 156 -19.31 15.98 -9.84
C GLN A 156 -18.15 16.92 -10.12
N GLN A 157 -18.44 18.08 -10.73
CA GLN A 157 -17.43 19.11 -10.99
C GLN A 157 -16.82 19.66 -9.69
N ALA A 158 -17.64 19.92 -8.67
CA ALA A 158 -17.16 20.43 -7.39
C ALA A 158 -16.30 19.41 -6.63
N LEU A 159 -16.70 18.14 -6.64
CA LEU A 159 -15.92 17.05 -6.04
C LEU A 159 -14.62 16.81 -6.80
N ALA A 160 -14.63 16.90 -8.13
CA ALA A 160 -13.42 16.81 -8.96
C ALA A 160 -12.46 17.98 -8.68
N ALA A 161 -12.98 19.21 -8.61
CA ALA A 161 -12.19 20.40 -8.28
C ALA A 161 -11.60 20.32 -6.85
N LEU A 162 -12.37 19.80 -5.88
CA LEU A 162 -11.85 19.52 -4.53
C LEU A 162 -10.77 18.43 -4.55
N ALA A 163 -10.96 17.36 -5.32
CA ALA A 163 -9.96 16.31 -5.46
C ALA A 163 -8.67 16.85 -6.08
N GLU A 164 -8.76 17.73 -7.08
CA GLU A 164 -7.62 18.43 -7.67
C GLU A 164 -6.95 19.38 -6.66
N ALA A 165 -7.73 20.14 -5.89
CA ALA A 165 -7.18 21.02 -4.85
C ALA A 165 -6.49 20.22 -3.72
N LYS A 166 -7.06 19.07 -3.33
CA LYS A 166 -6.44 18.12 -2.40
C LYS A 166 -5.19 17.46 -2.99
N SER A 167 -5.16 17.17 -4.30
CA SER A 167 -4.00 16.58 -4.96
C SER A 167 -2.85 17.58 -5.15
N LYS A 168 -3.14 18.87 -5.34
CA LYS A 168 -2.13 19.96 -5.32
C LYS A 168 -1.41 20.06 -3.97
N LYS A 169 -2.09 19.80 -2.83
CA LYS A 169 -1.45 19.60 -1.51
C LYS A 169 -0.94 18.16 -1.29
N GLY A 170 -1.42 17.21 -2.08
CA GLY A 170 -0.91 15.84 -2.16
C GLY A 170 0.59 15.79 -2.46
N GLN A 171 1.13 16.76 -3.21
CA GLN A 171 2.59 16.90 -3.37
C GLN A 171 3.37 17.10 -2.05
N GLY A 172 2.69 17.47 -0.95
CA GLY A 172 3.31 17.81 0.34
C GLY A 172 2.90 16.96 1.55
N SER A 173 2.18 15.83 1.42
CA SER A 173 1.86 14.96 2.57
C SER A 173 2.27 13.50 2.35
N LYS A 174 2.86 12.91 3.40
CA LYS A 174 3.79 11.76 3.46
C LYS A 174 3.54 10.52 2.58
N ALA A 175 2.36 10.31 2.00
CA ALA A 175 2.14 9.24 1.03
C ALA A 175 2.61 9.63 -0.38
N ALA A 176 2.32 10.85 -0.82
CA ALA A 176 2.84 11.38 -2.07
C ALA A 176 4.23 12.03 -1.92
N ALA A 177 4.68 12.35 -0.70
CA ALA A 177 6.10 12.64 -0.44
C ALA A 177 7.04 11.46 -0.78
N SER A 178 6.51 10.23 -0.81
CA SER A 178 7.25 9.06 -1.28
C SER A 178 7.30 8.99 -2.81
N PHE A 179 6.34 9.57 -3.53
CA PHE A 179 6.33 9.55 -4.99
C PHE A 179 6.90 10.84 -5.61
N SER A 180 6.95 11.93 -4.84
CA SER A 180 7.51 13.24 -5.24
C SER A 180 8.98 13.41 -4.89
N LEU A 181 9.55 12.60 -3.99
CA LEU A 181 10.98 12.29 -4.05
C LEU A 181 11.15 11.14 -5.02
N GLY A 182 11.68 11.44 -6.20
CA GLY A 182 12.12 10.42 -7.13
C GLY A 182 13.12 9.44 -6.49
N LEU A 183 13.48 8.39 -7.24
CA LEU A 183 14.45 7.43 -6.75
C LEU A 183 15.78 8.13 -6.43
N PRO A 184 16.36 7.94 -5.22
CA PRO A 184 17.59 8.60 -4.82
C PRO A 184 18.75 8.14 -5.71
N ASP A 185 19.63 9.05 -6.12
CA ASP A 185 20.75 8.76 -7.03
C ASP A 185 20.35 8.14 -8.38
N ALA A 186 19.07 8.28 -8.78
CA ALA A 186 18.60 7.77 -10.05
C ALA A 186 19.16 8.55 -11.24
N ILE A 187 19.80 7.82 -12.15
CA ILE A 187 20.30 8.34 -13.42
C ILE A 187 19.33 7.92 -14.52
N LYS A 188 18.79 8.91 -15.23
CA LYS A 188 17.90 8.71 -16.36
C LYS A 188 18.56 7.80 -17.42
N GLY A 189 17.81 6.82 -17.93
CA GLY A 189 18.28 5.78 -18.86
C GLY A 189 18.98 4.60 -18.21
N GLN A 190 19.31 4.68 -16.91
CA GLN A 190 20.08 3.63 -16.20
C GLN A 190 19.30 2.97 -15.07
N VAL A 191 18.12 3.49 -14.72
CA VAL A 191 17.29 2.89 -13.67
C VAL A 191 16.82 1.49 -14.10
N ILE A 192 17.11 0.51 -13.26
CA ILE A 192 16.57 -0.83 -13.36
C ILE A 192 15.82 -1.12 -12.05
N THR A 193 14.52 -1.40 -12.16
CA THR A 193 13.62 -1.83 -11.07
C THR A 193 13.20 -3.29 -11.30
N ARG A 194 12.62 -3.93 -10.28
CA ARG A 194 12.06 -5.28 -10.44
C ARG A 194 10.80 -5.51 -9.62
N PHE A 195 9.84 -6.19 -10.23
CA PHE A 195 8.71 -6.82 -9.55
C PHE A 195 8.99 -8.32 -9.39
N PRO A 196 9.28 -8.82 -8.16
CA PRO A 196 9.68 -10.20 -7.96
C PRO A 196 8.59 -11.06 -7.27
N PRO A 197 7.51 -11.48 -7.97
CA PRO A 197 6.47 -12.30 -7.34
C PRO A 197 6.92 -13.76 -7.13
N GLU A 198 6.54 -14.36 -6.00
CA GLU A 198 6.65 -15.82 -5.80
C GLU A 198 5.50 -16.51 -6.56
N PRO A 199 5.75 -17.49 -7.46
CA PRO A 199 4.70 -18.17 -8.23
C PRO A 199 3.99 -19.25 -7.40
N SER A 200 3.50 -18.87 -6.22
CA SER A 200 2.83 -19.74 -5.23
C SER A 200 1.34 -19.43 -5.02
N GLY A 201 0.83 -18.42 -5.72
CA GLY A 201 -0.55 -17.97 -5.61
C GLY A 201 -0.87 -16.81 -6.56
N TYR A 202 -2.15 -16.44 -6.62
CA TYR A 202 -2.65 -15.38 -7.49
C TYR A 202 -2.26 -13.99 -6.99
N LEU A 203 -2.13 -13.03 -7.91
CA LEU A 203 -1.93 -11.65 -7.52
C LEU A 203 -3.16 -11.11 -6.78
N HIS A 204 -2.92 -10.17 -5.88
CA HIS A 204 -3.97 -9.42 -5.20
C HIS A 204 -3.64 -7.94 -5.28
N ILE A 205 -4.52 -7.07 -4.79
CA ILE A 205 -4.36 -5.61 -4.93
C ILE A 205 -3.02 -5.07 -4.38
N GLY A 206 -2.48 -5.69 -3.34
CA GLY A 206 -1.13 -5.37 -2.84
C GLY A 206 -0.01 -5.61 -3.87
N HIS A 207 -0.08 -6.71 -4.63
CA HIS A 207 0.87 -7.00 -5.71
C HIS A 207 0.72 -6.01 -6.86
N ALA A 208 -0.52 -5.66 -7.23
CA ALA A 208 -0.77 -4.66 -8.27
C ALA A 208 -0.08 -3.34 -7.95
N LYS A 209 -0.16 -2.88 -6.69
CA LYS A 209 0.56 -1.68 -6.22
C LYS A 209 2.07 -1.80 -6.42
N ALA A 210 2.68 -2.91 -6.00
CA ALA A 210 4.12 -3.13 -6.13
C ALA A 210 4.55 -3.18 -7.61
N ALA A 211 3.77 -3.85 -8.47
CA ALA A 211 4.05 -3.97 -9.90
C ALA A 211 3.94 -2.60 -10.61
N ILE A 212 2.83 -1.87 -10.39
CA ILE A 212 2.61 -0.52 -10.94
C ILE A 212 3.72 0.42 -10.50
N LEU A 213 4.14 0.36 -9.23
CA LEU A 213 5.19 1.21 -8.70
C LEU A 213 6.55 0.97 -9.36
N ASN A 214 6.94 -0.30 -9.53
CA ASN A 214 8.19 -0.64 -10.20
C ASN A 214 8.16 -0.19 -11.67
N GLN A 215 7.03 -0.38 -12.37
CA GLN A 215 6.86 0.10 -13.73
C GLN A 215 6.91 1.63 -13.80
N TYR A 216 6.20 2.32 -12.92
CA TYR A 216 6.13 3.78 -12.87
C TYR A 216 7.53 4.40 -12.81
N PHE A 217 8.38 3.92 -11.89
CA PHE A 217 9.74 4.45 -11.78
C PHE A 217 10.64 4.03 -12.95
N ALA A 218 10.51 2.79 -13.45
CA ALA A 218 11.24 2.41 -14.66
C ALA A 218 10.90 3.36 -15.82
N ARG A 219 9.61 3.66 -16.05
CA ARG A 219 9.18 4.53 -17.15
C ARG A 219 9.51 6.00 -16.91
N MET A 220 9.32 6.51 -15.69
CA MET A 220 9.68 7.89 -15.31
C MET A 220 11.14 8.21 -15.62
N TYR A 221 12.03 7.26 -15.37
CA TYR A 221 13.47 7.43 -15.57
C TYR A 221 13.97 6.87 -16.91
N GLU A 222 13.10 6.52 -17.85
CA GLU A 222 13.47 5.89 -19.14
C GLU A 222 14.38 4.65 -18.95
N GLY A 223 14.14 3.94 -17.86
CA GLY A 223 14.83 2.73 -17.45
C GLY A 223 14.09 1.45 -17.82
N LYS A 224 14.45 0.35 -17.14
CA LYS A 224 13.91 -1.00 -17.39
C LYS A 224 13.20 -1.58 -16.17
N LEU A 225 12.13 -2.31 -16.43
CA LEU A 225 11.40 -3.14 -15.49
C LEU A 225 11.76 -4.61 -15.73
N ILE A 226 12.26 -5.26 -14.68
CA ILE A 226 12.37 -6.72 -14.61
C ILE A 226 11.12 -7.29 -13.94
N VAL A 227 10.51 -8.31 -14.53
CA VAL A 227 9.62 -9.20 -13.79
C VAL A 227 10.42 -10.47 -13.52
N ARG A 228 10.66 -10.77 -12.25
CA ARG A 228 11.46 -11.94 -11.85
C ARG A 228 10.60 -12.88 -11.03
N PHE A 229 10.33 -14.07 -11.51
CA PHE A 229 9.68 -15.06 -10.66
C PHE A 229 10.65 -15.52 -9.58
N ASP A 230 10.30 -15.27 -8.32
CA ASP A 230 11.09 -15.70 -7.17
C ASP A 230 10.74 -17.14 -6.82
N ASP A 231 11.26 -18.05 -7.65
CA ASP A 231 10.99 -19.48 -7.64
C ASP A 231 12.04 -20.24 -6.81
N THR A 232 12.20 -19.89 -5.53
CA THR A 232 13.19 -20.53 -4.62
C THR A 232 12.60 -21.65 -3.77
N ASN A 233 11.31 -21.96 -3.92
CA ASN A 233 10.57 -22.87 -3.08
C ASN A 233 9.79 -23.91 -3.90
N PRO A 234 10.42 -25.05 -4.25
CA PRO A 234 9.83 -26.03 -5.16
C PRO A 234 8.53 -26.66 -4.66
N SER A 235 8.24 -26.60 -3.35
CA SER A 235 7.03 -27.20 -2.77
C SER A 235 5.78 -26.33 -2.89
N LYS A 236 5.92 -25.04 -3.22
CA LYS A 236 4.78 -24.11 -3.32
C LYS A 236 4.48 -23.68 -4.75
N GLU A 237 5.41 -23.89 -5.66
CA GLU A 237 5.40 -23.24 -6.97
C GLU A 237 4.77 -24.11 -8.04
N ARG A 238 4.05 -23.47 -8.96
CA ARG A 238 3.39 -24.14 -10.08
C ARG A 238 3.40 -23.24 -11.31
N SER A 239 3.58 -23.85 -12.49
CA SER A 239 3.59 -23.14 -13.77
C SER A 239 2.27 -22.40 -14.03
N GLU A 240 1.14 -22.92 -13.54
CA GLU A 240 -0.18 -22.26 -13.65
C GLU A 240 -0.19 -20.85 -13.03
N PHE A 241 0.47 -20.66 -11.88
CA PHE A 241 0.53 -19.35 -11.23
C PHE A 241 1.38 -18.37 -12.04
N GLN A 242 2.46 -18.86 -12.69
CA GLN A 242 3.30 -18.03 -13.54
C GLN A 242 2.51 -17.45 -14.71
N GLU A 243 1.72 -18.30 -15.39
CA GLU A 243 0.89 -17.89 -16.52
C GLU A 243 -0.17 -16.87 -16.09
N THR A 244 -0.90 -17.13 -15.01
CA THR A 244 -1.92 -16.20 -14.51
C THR A 244 -1.31 -14.87 -14.04
N ILE A 245 -0.14 -14.89 -13.38
CA ILE A 245 0.54 -13.65 -12.97
C ILE A 245 0.90 -12.81 -14.20
N LEU A 246 1.39 -13.40 -15.29
CA LEU A 246 1.69 -12.65 -16.52
C LEU A 246 0.42 -12.09 -17.17
N GLU A 247 -0.68 -12.84 -17.16
CA GLU A 247 -1.97 -12.37 -17.66
C GLU A 247 -2.50 -11.18 -16.84
N ASP A 248 -2.46 -11.26 -15.51
CA ASP A 248 -2.85 -10.18 -14.59
C ASP A 248 -2.01 -8.93 -14.81
N LEU A 249 -0.69 -9.08 -14.95
CA LEU A 249 0.21 -7.96 -15.24
C LEU A 249 -0.14 -7.31 -16.58
N LYS A 250 -0.40 -8.10 -17.63
CA LYS A 250 -0.83 -7.59 -18.93
C LYS A 250 -2.15 -6.84 -18.86
N LEU A 251 -3.12 -7.32 -18.09
CA LEU A 251 -4.40 -6.63 -17.85
C LEU A 251 -4.21 -5.27 -17.16
N LEU A 252 -3.19 -5.15 -16.30
CA LEU A 252 -2.82 -3.89 -15.64
C LEU A 252 -1.99 -2.96 -16.54
N GLY A 253 -1.69 -3.34 -17.79
CA GLY A 253 -0.80 -2.58 -18.69
C GLY A 253 0.68 -2.67 -18.29
N ILE A 254 1.05 -3.70 -17.53
CA ILE A 254 2.41 -3.92 -17.04
C ILE A 254 3.11 -4.94 -17.95
N GLU A 255 4.02 -4.44 -18.77
CA GLU A 255 4.87 -5.27 -19.62
C GLU A 255 6.33 -5.22 -19.12
N PRO A 256 6.93 -6.37 -18.79
CA PRO A 256 8.36 -6.44 -18.46
C PRO A 256 9.23 -6.12 -19.66
N ASP A 257 10.34 -5.39 -19.45
CA ASP A 257 11.41 -5.30 -20.44
C ASP A 257 12.29 -6.56 -20.41
N ILE A 258 12.37 -7.21 -19.24
CA ILE A 258 13.16 -8.42 -18.99
C ILE A 258 12.32 -9.35 -18.10
N LEU A 259 12.25 -10.62 -18.49
CA LEU A 259 11.61 -11.68 -17.73
C LEU A 259 12.66 -12.70 -17.31
N THR A 260 12.76 -12.97 -16.01
CA THR A 260 13.75 -13.92 -15.45
C THR A 260 13.15 -14.79 -14.35
N HIS A 261 13.88 -15.82 -13.95
CA HIS A 261 13.58 -16.68 -12.82
C HIS A 261 14.76 -16.65 -11.84
N THR A 262 14.51 -16.67 -10.53
CA THR A 262 15.60 -16.81 -9.55
C THR A 262 16.36 -18.14 -9.78
N SER A 263 15.66 -19.18 -10.23
CA SER A 263 16.23 -20.49 -10.54
C SER A 263 17.24 -20.49 -11.70
N ASP A 264 17.19 -19.50 -12.60
CA ASP A 264 18.23 -19.27 -13.63
C ASP A 264 19.62 -19.03 -13.01
N TYR A 265 19.64 -18.58 -11.74
CA TYR A 265 20.86 -18.21 -11.01
C TYR A 265 21.26 -19.24 -9.95
N PHE A 266 20.63 -20.41 -9.85
CA PHE A 266 20.94 -21.38 -8.78
C PHE A 266 22.40 -21.84 -8.77
N ASP A 267 23.02 -22.06 -9.93
CA ASP A 267 24.46 -22.37 -10.00
C ASP A 267 25.28 -21.24 -9.37
N LYS A 268 24.96 -19.99 -9.71
CA LYS A 268 25.67 -18.82 -9.19
C LYS A 268 25.44 -18.59 -7.71
N LEU A 269 24.21 -18.81 -7.24
CA LEU A 269 23.84 -18.73 -5.84
C LEU A 269 24.60 -19.76 -5.02
N TYR A 270 24.74 -20.99 -5.53
CA TYR A 270 25.51 -22.04 -4.87
C TYR A 270 27.01 -21.70 -4.80
N GLU A 271 27.60 -21.16 -5.87
CA GLU A 271 28.97 -20.63 -5.84
C GLU A 271 29.17 -19.59 -4.72
N TYR A 272 28.21 -18.67 -4.56
CA TYR A 272 28.25 -17.68 -3.48
C TYR A 272 28.04 -18.30 -2.10
N GLY A 273 27.22 -19.36 -1.97
CA GLY A 273 27.10 -20.15 -0.75
C GLY A 273 28.44 -20.76 -0.35
N VAL A 274 29.18 -21.35 -1.31
CA VAL A 274 30.54 -21.86 -1.10
C VAL A 274 31.51 -20.74 -0.71
N GLN A 275 31.42 -19.57 -1.35
CA GLN A 275 32.25 -18.42 -1.01
C GLN A 275 32.01 -17.92 0.42
N MET A 276 30.74 -17.87 0.87
CA MET A 276 30.40 -17.51 2.26
C MET A 276 31.02 -18.46 3.28
N LEU A 277 30.95 -19.78 3.01
CA LEU A 277 31.56 -20.79 3.88
C LEU A 277 33.09 -20.64 3.91
N LYS A 278 33.74 -20.51 2.75
CA LYS A 278 35.20 -20.33 2.64
C LYS A 278 35.72 -19.06 3.30
N SER A 279 34.91 -18.01 3.36
CA SER A 279 35.27 -16.76 4.01
C SER A 279 34.91 -16.72 5.50
N GLY A 280 34.40 -17.82 6.06
CA GLY A 280 33.98 -17.90 7.47
C GLY A 280 32.74 -17.06 7.78
N LYS A 281 31.99 -16.63 6.76
CA LYS A 281 30.77 -15.81 6.89
C LYS A 281 29.49 -16.64 6.87
N ALA A 282 29.60 -17.96 6.78
CA ALA A 282 28.49 -18.89 6.95
C ALA A 282 28.99 -20.19 7.58
N TYR A 283 28.08 -20.95 8.17
CA TYR A 283 28.35 -22.26 8.77
C TYR A 283 27.13 -23.19 8.61
N ALA A 284 27.36 -24.50 8.70
CA ALA A 284 26.34 -25.52 8.66
C ALA A 284 25.78 -25.79 10.05
N ASP A 285 24.46 -25.90 10.18
CA ASP A 285 23.77 -26.07 11.46
C ASP A 285 22.72 -27.19 11.37
N ASP A 286 22.74 -28.12 12.31
CA ASP A 286 21.75 -29.22 12.44
C ASP A 286 20.79 -29.01 13.61
N THR A 287 20.86 -27.87 14.29
CA THR A 287 19.95 -27.53 15.40
C THR A 287 18.49 -27.56 14.91
N GLY A 288 17.65 -28.30 15.63
CA GLY A 288 16.22 -28.41 15.32
C GLY A 288 15.51 -27.05 15.35
N VAL A 289 14.43 -26.90 14.56
CA VAL A 289 13.77 -25.61 14.31
C VAL A 289 13.35 -24.87 15.59
N GLU A 290 12.74 -25.55 16.56
CA GLU A 290 12.29 -24.92 17.81
C GLU A 290 13.48 -24.48 18.69
N GLN A 291 14.51 -25.32 18.81
CA GLN A 291 15.72 -24.97 19.53
C GLN A 291 16.44 -23.80 18.87
N MET A 292 16.56 -23.80 17.54
CA MET A 292 17.17 -22.69 16.78
C MET A 292 16.40 -21.39 17.02
N ARG A 293 15.07 -21.44 17.08
CA ARG A 293 14.23 -20.27 17.37
C ARG A 293 14.48 -19.74 18.78
N GLU A 294 14.61 -20.62 19.77
CA GLU A 294 14.93 -20.25 21.15
C GLU A 294 16.33 -19.64 21.26
N GLU A 295 17.35 -20.31 20.69
CA GLU A 295 18.74 -19.84 20.65
C GLU A 295 18.82 -18.44 20.02
N ARG A 296 18.20 -18.24 18.85
CA ARG A 296 18.14 -16.93 18.19
C ARG A 296 17.38 -15.88 18.99
N THR A 297 16.34 -16.26 19.72
CA THR A 297 15.58 -15.33 20.56
C THR A 297 16.41 -14.84 21.74
N ASN A 298 17.18 -15.76 22.35
CA ASN A 298 18.00 -15.50 23.54
C ASN A 298 19.42 -15.04 23.23
N GLY A 299 19.82 -15.01 21.96
CA GLY A 299 21.15 -14.58 21.54
C GLY A 299 22.25 -15.61 21.80
N ILE A 300 21.89 -16.90 21.80
CA ILE A 300 22.78 -18.01 22.07
C ILE A 300 23.38 -18.51 20.74
N PRO A 301 24.72 -18.64 20.62
CA PRO A 301 25.34 -19.22 19.44
C PRO A 301 24.96 -20.70 19.28
N SER A 302 24.76 -21.16 18.03
CA SER A 302 24.70 -22.60 17.75
C SER A 302 26.03 -23.26 18.13
N LYS A 303 25.96 -24.50 18.60
CA LYS A 303 27.15 -25.36 18.85
C LYS A 303 28.07 -25.50 17.62
N HIS A 304 27.54 -25.32 16.41
CA HIS A 304 28.26 -25.47 15.14
C HIS A 304 28.81 -24.15 14.59
N ARG A 305 28.57 -23.03 15.27
CA ARG A 305 28.90 -21.69 14.76
C ARG A 305 30.38 -21.50 14.44
N ASP A 306 31.26 -22.17 15.18
CA ASP A 306 32.72 -22.05 15.08
C ASP A 306 33.37 -23.33 14.53
N ASP A 307 32.60 -24.22 13.90
CA ASP A 307 33.13 -25.42 13.26
C ASP A 307 34.10 -25.07 12.12
N PRO A 308 35.10 -25.92 11.83
CA PRO A 308 36.06 -25.71 10.76
C PRO A 308 35.39 -25.53 9.38
N ILE A 309 36.02 -24.72 8.52
CA ILE A 309 35.52 -24.43 7.17
C ILE A 309 35.37 -25.71 6.34
N GLU A 310 36.31 -26.64 6.47
CA GLU A 310 36.34 -27.92 5.75
C GLU A 310 35.13 -28.79 6.10
N GLU A 311 34.71 -28.80 7.38
CA GLU A 311 33.53 -29.54 7.80
C GLU A 311 32.24 -28.89 7.29
N ASN A 312 32.17 -27.56 7.33
CA ASN A 312 31.03 -26.81 6.79
C ASN A 312 30.85 -27.06 5.29
N LEU A 313 31.95 -27.06 4.52
CA LEU A 313 31.92 -27.37 3.09
C LEU A 313 31.47 -28.81 2.83
N LYS A 314 31.98 -29.78 3.59
CA LYS A 314 31.57 -31.18 3.48
C LYS A 314 30.06 -31.33 3.72
N ARG A 315 29.54 -30.74 4.79
CA ARG A 315 28.11 -30.76 5.12
C ARG A 315 27.27 -30.10 4.02
N PHE A 316 27.75 -29.02 3.41
CA PHE A 316 27.04 -28.37 2.30
C PHE A 316 26.96 -29.26 1.05
N GLU A 317 28.02 -30.02 0.74
CA GLU A 317 27.97 -31.06 -0.30
C GLU A 317 27.01 -32.21 0.06
N ASP A 318 27.03 -32.66 1.33
CA ASP A 318 26.09 -33.67 1.81
C ASP A 318 24.64 -33.19 1.68
N MET A 319 24.36 -31.93 2.00
CA MET A 319 23.06 -31.29 1.76
C MET A 319 22.70 -31.31 0.27
N LYS A 320 23.62 -30.90 -0.62
CA LYS A 320 23.39 -30.87 -2.08
C LYS A 320 23.07 -32.23 -2.67
N SER A 321 23.64 -33.31 -2.11
CA SER A 321 23.33 -34.69 -2.51
C SER A 321 21.88 -35.11 -2.20
N GLY A 322 21.19 -34.41 -1.27
CA GLY A 322 19.87 -34.79 -0.79
C GLY A 322 19.86 -36.06 0.07
N SER A 323 21.01 -36.48 0.61
CA SER A 323 21.11 -37.63 1.51
C SER A 323 20.32 -37.42 2.81
N ALA A 324 19.98 -38.52 3.50
CA ALA A 324 19.30 -38.45 4.79
C ALA A 324 20.09 -37.65 5.85
N GLU A 325 21.42 -37.69 5.78
CA GLU A 325 22.29 -36.86 6.62
C GLU A 325 22.22 -35.39 6.17
N GLY A 326 22.39 -35.12 4.88
CA GLY A 326 22.28 -33.77 4.32
C GLY A 326 20.96 -33.07 4.63
N ALA A 327 19.85 -33.81 4.70
CA ALA A 327 18.54 -33.28 5.04
C ALA A 327 18.43 -32.71 6.48
N ARG A 328 19.35 -33.06 7.38
CA ARG A 328 19.40 -32.53 8.75
C ARG A 328 20.04 -31.16 8.84
N TRP A 329 20.83 -30.78 7.83
CA TRP A 329 21.63 -29.56 7.85
C TRP A 329 20.95 -28.41 7.12
N CYS A 330 21.21 -27.20 7.61
CA CYS A 330 20.98 -25.95 6.89
C CYS A 330 22.26 -25.12 6.90
N ILE A 331 22.36 -24.13 6.02
CA ILE A 331 23.45 -23.14 6.09
C ILE A 331 22.91 -21.86 6.67
N ARG A 332 23.61 -21.31 7.67
CA ARG A 332 23.30 -20.02 8.30
C ARG A 332 24.41 -19.03 7.99
N ALA A 333 24.03 -17.78 7.73
CA ALA A 333 24.98 -16.68 7.71
C ALA A 333 25.53 -16.45 9.13
N LYS A 334 26.82 -16.10 9.22
CA LYS A 334 27.52 -15.78 10.47
C LYS A 334 27.66 -14.27 10.58
N ILE A 335 26.64 -13.63 11.15
CA ILE A 335 26.52 -12.18 11.26
C ILE A 335 26.74 -11.77 12.73
N SER A 336 25.77 -12.12 13.58
CA SER A 336 25.74 -11.80 15.01
C SER A 336 24.77 -12.76 15.69
N VAL A 337 25.01 -13.04 16.97
CA VAL A 337 24.09 -13.89 17.76
C VAL A 337 23.07 -13.04 18.52
N ASP A 338 23.46 -11.85 18.96
CA ASP A 338 22.75 -11.02 19.93
C ASP A 338 22.33 -9.64 19.41
N ASP A 339 22.46 -9.39 18.10
CA ASP A 339 22.06 -8.12 17.47
C ASP A 339 20.63 -7.70 17.89
N PRO A 340 20.38 -6.42 18.22
CA PRO A 340 19.04 -5.95 18.57
C PRO A 340 18.02 -6.20 17.44
N ASN A 341 18.47 -6.19 16.17
CA ASN A 341 17.68 -6.61 15.04
C ASN A 341 17.74 -8.14 14.87
N LYS A 342 16.63 -8.82 15.21
CA LYS A 342 16.51 -10.28 15.12
C LYS A 342 16.72 -10.85 13.71
N ALA A 343 16.54 -10.06 12.65
CA ALA A 343 16.82 -10.48 11.29
C ALA A 343 18.31 -10.75 11.02
N LEU A 344 19.20 -10.05 11.76
CA LEU A 344 20.65 -10.21 11.68
C LEU A 344 21.18 -11.36 12.55
N ARG A 345 20.32 -12.02 13.33
CA ARG A 345 20.73 -13.11 14.21
C ARG A 345 20.92 -14.42 13.44
N ASP A 346 22.12 -14.59 12.89
CA ASP A 346 22.59 -15.74 12.10
C ASP A 346 21.46 -16.41 11.28
N PRO A 347 20.90 -15.72 10.26
CA PRO A 347 19.75 -16.20 9.51
C PRO A 347 20.10 -17.40 8.61
N VAL A 348 19.13 -18.28 8.38
CA VAL A 348 19.27 -19.39 7.42
C VAL A 348 19.32 -18.85 5.99
N ILE A 349 20.33 -19.27 5.22
CA ILE A 349 20.55 -18.88 3.82
C ILE A 349 20.37 -20.04 2.83
N TYR A 350 20.51 -21.29 3.28
CA TYR A 350 20.18 -22.49 2.49
C TYR A 350 19.47 -23.54 3.33
N ARG A 351 18.54 -24.26 2.71
CA ARG A 351 17.81 -25.40 3.28
C ARG A 351 17.79 -26.58 2.32
N CYS A 352 17.71 -27.79 2.86
CA CYS A 352 17.46 -29.00 2.07
C CYS A 352 15.97 -29.14 1.75
N ASN A 353 15.65 -29.51 0.50
CA ASN A 353 14.31 -29.91 0.06
C ASN A 353 14.47 -30.86 -1.14
N THR A 354 13.98 -32.09 -1.03
CA THR A 354 14.14 -33.09 -2.10
C THR A 354 13.10 -32.99 -3.20
N THR A 355 12.10 -32.13 -3.04
CA THR A 355 11.04 -31.89 -4.03
C THR A 355 11.66 -31.40 -5.35
N PRO A 356 11.32 -31.99 -6.50
CA PRO A 356 11.76 -31.50 -7.80
C PRO A 356 11.27 -30.07 -8.05
N HIS A 357 12.13 -29.22 -8.60
CA HIS A 357 11.76 -27.86 -8.98
C HIS A 357 10.99 -27.85 -10.32
N HIS A 358 10.01 -26.95 -10.47
CA HIS A 358 9.17 -26.92 -11.67
C HIS A 358 9.95 -26.61 -12.96
N LEU A 359 11.02 -25.79 -12.88
CA LEU A 359 11.96 -25.53 -14.00
C LEU A 359 13.23 -26.39 -14.00
N THR A 360 13.98 -26.44 -12.90
CA THR A 360 15.28 -27.13 -12.86
C THR A 360 15.20 -28.63 -12.54
N GLY A 361 13.99 -29.17 -12.36
CA GLY A 361 13.76 -30.58 -12.06
C GLY A 361 14.51 -31.05 -10.83
N ASP A 362 15.17 -32.21 -10.94
CA ASP A 362 15.91 -32.86 -9.86
C ASP A 362 17.36 -32.39 -9.68
N LYS A 363 17.81 -31.38 -10.43
CA LYS A 363 19.19 -30.90 -10.38
C LYS A 363 19.62 -30.47 -8.97
N TRP A 364 18.71 -29.89 -8.20
CA TRP A 364 18.99 -29.33 -6.88
C TRP A 364 18.16 -30.01 -5.80
N LYS A 365 18.80 -30.26 -4.65
CA LYS A 365 18.17 -30.73 -3.39
C LYS A 365 18.36 -29.74 -2.25
N ILE A 366 18.98 -28.61 -2.55
CA ILE A 366 19.16 -27.47 -1.64
C ILE A 366 18.68 -26.22 -2.36
N TYR A 367 18.00 -25.36 -1.61
CA TYR A 367 17.45 -24.12 -2.15
C TYR A 367 17.83 -22.95 -1.26
N PRO A 368 18.22 -21.81 -1.86
CA PRO A 368 18.51 -20.62 -1.10
C PRO A 368 17.23 -20.04 -0.49
N THR A 369 17.36 -19.30 0.60
CA THR A 369 16.24 -18.50 1.12
C THR A 369 16.11 -17.19 0.34
N TYR A 370 14.92 -16.59 0.38
CA TYR A 370 14.65 -15.27 -0.22
C TYR A 370 15.70 -14.22 0.17
N ASP A 371 16.02 -14.14 1.47
CA ASP A 371 16.95 -13.12 1.99
C ASP A 371 18.40 -13.33 1.54
N PHE A 372 18.77 -14.53 1.08
CA PHE A 372 20.05 -14.79 0.45
C PHE A 372 19.99 -14.55 -1.07
N ALA A 373 18.98 -15.09 -1.74
CA ALA A 373 18.88 -15.04 -3.20
C ALA A 373 18.61 -13.62 -3.73
N CYS A 374 17.63 -12.93 -3.15
CA CYS A 374 17.16 -11.62 -3.62
C CYS A 374 18.28 -10.57 -3.76
N PRO A 375 19.13 -10.30 -2.74
CA PRO A 375 20.22 -9.32 -2.88
C PRO A 375 21.26 -9.71 -3.93
N ILE A 376 21.56 -11.00 -4.07
CA ILE A 376 22.55 -11.49 -5.03
C ILE A 376 22.04 -11.32 -6.45
N VAL A 377 20.81 -11.78 -6.72
CA VAL A 377 20.23 -11.71 -8.06
C VAL A 377 19.93 -10.26 -8.45
N ASP A 378 19.44 -9.43 -7.53
CA ASP A 378 19.31 -7.98 -7.78
C ASP A 378 20.66 -7.36 -8.19
N SER A 379 21.75 -7.77 -7.53
CA SER A 379 23.09 -7.30 -7.88
C SER A 379 23.51 -7.73 -9.29
N ILE A 380 23.35 -9.02 -9.63
CA ILE A 380 23.69 -9.63 -10.92
C ILE A 380 22.88 -9.01 -12.07
N GLU A 381 21.57 -8.84 -11.89
CA GLU A 381 20.64 -8.32 -12.90
C GLU A 381 20.79 -6.82 -13.15
N GLY A 382 21.68 -6.14 -12.43
CA GLY A 382 21.85 -4.70 -12.59
C GLY A 382 20.75 -3.87 -11.92
N VAL A 383 19.89 -4.46 -11.09
CA VAL A 383 18.86 -3.72 -10.32
C VAL A 383 19.53 -2.57 -9.59
N THR A 384 19.08 -1.35 -9.88
CA THR A 384 19.59 -0.13 -9.25
C THR A 384 18.82 0.17 -7.98
N HIS A 385 17.50 -0.03 -8.03
CA HIS A 385 16.57 0.27 -6.96
C HIS A 385 15.69 -0.94 -6.69
N ALA A 386 15.89 -1.54 -5.53
CA ALA A 386 15.07 -2.64 -5.03
C ALA A 386 13.91 -2.06 -4.22
N LEU A 387 12.74 -1.94 -4.86
CA LEU A 387 11.56 -1.43 -4.18
C LEU A 387 10.94 -2.53 -3.31
N ARG A 388 10.75 -2.24 -2.02
CA ARG A 388 10.22 -3.20 -1.02
C ARG A 388 9.16 -2.55 -0.15
N THR A 389 8.21 -3.35 0.32
CA THR A 389 7.22 -2.85 1.29
C THR A 389 7.85 -2.70 2.68
N ASN A 390 7.31 -1.78 3.48
CA ASN A 390 7.80 -1.52 4.83
C ASN A 390 7.76 -2.72 5.78
N GLU A 391 6.97 -3.76 5.49
CA GLU A 391 6.98 -4.99 6.29
C GLU A 391 8.34 -5.69 6.28
N TYR A 392 9.20 -5.42 5.28
CA TYR A 392 10.53 -5.99 5.16
C TYR A 392 11.66 -5.09 5.69
N ARG A 393 11.34 -3.94 6.29
CA ARG A 393 12.35 -2.94 6.68
C ARG A 393 13.43 -3.51 7.60
N ASP A 394 13.05 -4.37 8.55
CA ASP A 394 14.01 -5.02 9.46
C ASP A 394 15.00 -5.94 8.71
N ARG A 395 14.68 -6.36 7.49
CA ARG A 395 15.56 -7.18 6.62
C ARG A 395 16.43 -6.35 5.68
N ASN A 396 16.30 -5.02 5.64
CA ASN A 396 17.16 -4.17 4.81
C ASN A 396 18.63 -4.21 5.26
N PRO A 397 18.97 -4.20 6.57
CA PRO A 397 20.35 -4.42 7.02
C PRO A 397 20.89 -5.79 6.59
N GLN A 398 20.06 -6.84 6.64
CA GLN A 398 20.42 -8.18 6.21
C GLN A 398 20.72 -8.22 4.71
N TYR A 399 19.88 -7.58 3.88
CA TYR A 399 20.09 -7.43 2.44
C TYR A 399 21.43 -6.74 2.14
N ALA A 400 21.73 -5.62 2.82
CA ALA A 400 23.00 -4.91 2.66
C ALA A 400 24.21 -5.75 3.08
N TRP A 401 24.08 -6.50 4.19
CA TRP A 401 25.13 -7.39 4.67
C TRP A 401 25.46 -8.49 3.67
N MET A 402 24.47 -9.11 3.01
CA MET A 402 24.73 -10.15 1.99
C MET A 402 25.56 -9.60 0.82
N ILE A 403 25.22 -8.39 0.34
CA ILE A 403 25.96 -7.71 -0.73
C ILE A 403 27.40 -7.43 -0.30
N GLU A 404 27.60 -6.85 0.88
CA GLU A 404 28.93 -6.53 1.40
C GLU A 404 29.77 -7.78 1.67
N ALA A 405 29.16 -8.81 2.26
CA ALA A 405 29.81 -10.06 2.60
C ALA A 405 30.41 -10.75 1.36
N LEU A 406 29.72 -10.65 0.23
CA LEU A 406 30.09 -11.25 -1.05
C LEU A 406 30.86 -10.31 -1.99
N GLY A 407 31.02 -9.03 -1.62
CA GLY A 407 31.72 -8.03 -2.45
C GLY A 407 30.95 -7.67 -3.73
N LEU A 408 29.62 -7.67 -3.67
CA LEU A 408 28.75 -7.45 -4.83
C LEU A 408 28.45 -5.98 -5.08
N ARG A 409 27.95 -5.67 -6.28
CA ARG A 409 27.47 -4.32 -6.63
C ARG A 409 26.32 -3.95 -5.71
N LYS A 410 26.39 -2.75 -5.12
CA LYS A 410 25.35 -2.22 -4.25
C LYS A 410 24.06 -1.97 -5.02
N VAL A 411 22.95 -2.23 -4.33
CA VAL A 411 21.59 -1.97 -4.81
C VAL A 411 20.92 -1.09 -3.76
N ILE A 412 20.28 0.00 -4.20
CA ILE A 412 19.61 0.92 -3.29
C ILE A 412 18.25 0.33 -2.94
N VAL A 413 18.03 0.04 -1.66
CA VAL A 413 16.70 -0.39 -1.21
C VAL A 413 15.82 0.82 -1.00
N TRP A 414 14.63 0.79 -1.58
CA TRP A 414 13.66 1.87 -1.49
C TRP A 414 12.34 1.35 -0.90
N ASP A 415 12.02 1.80 0.30
CA ASP A 415 10.87 1.32 1.06
C ASP A 415 9.60 2.10 0.71
N PHE A 416 8.49 1.39 0.51
CA PHE A 416 7.16 1.99 0.34
C PHE A 416 6.12 1.41 1.31
N ARG A 417 5.13 2.24 1.67
CA ARG A 417 3.90 1.78 2.35
C ARG A 417 2.92 1.33 1.31
#